data_AF-W9SFI8-F1
#
_entry.id   AF-W9SFI8-F1
#
_cell.length_a   1.000
_cell.length_b   1.000
_cell.length_c   1.000
_cell.angle_alpha   90.00
_cell.angle_beta   90.00
_cell.angle_gamma   90.00
#
_symmetry.space_group_name_H-M   'P 1'
#
loop_
_entity.id
_entity.type
_entity.pdbx_description
1 polymer ?
#
loop_
_entity_poly.entity_id
_entity_poly.type
_entity_poly.pdbx_seq_one_letter_code
_entity_poly.pdbx_strand_id
1 'polypeptide(L)'
;MEENGGSSGGGGEPNGETLGTCLSSLIDKGSVESHRYFLSRITLLEMLKDRGYSVPSSDINLSLHDFRQIYGQIPDVDRLRFSVTHLSDPSKRVINYL
;
A
#
# COMPACT_ATOMS: atom_id res chain seq x y z
N MET A 1 -30.14 -19.56 44.69
CA MET A 1 -29.93 -18.12 44.93
C MET A 1 -29.08 -18.03 46.17
N GLU A 2 -27.81 -17.67 46.00
CA GLU A 2 -26.96 -17.01 46.99
C GLU A 2 -25.79 -16.43 46.20
N GLU A 3 -25.72 -15.11 46.20
CA GLU A 3 -24.66 -14.28 45.66
C GLU A 3 -23.64 -14.06 46.78
N ASN A 4 -22.33 -14.12 46.50
CA ASN A 4 -21.44 -13.02 46.84
C ASN A 4 -20.03 -13.18 46.27
N GLY A 5 -19.51 -12.07 45.73
CA GLY A 5 -18.14 -11.91 45.31
C GLY A 5 -17.17 -11.73 46.48
N GLY A 6 -15.88 -11.85 46.16
CA GLY A 6 -14.79 -11.58 47.08
C GLY A 6 -13.44 -11.65 46.39
N SER A 7 -12.87 -10.49 46.13
CA SER A 7 -11.63 -10.21 45.42
C SER A 7 -10.40 -10.88 46.03
N SER A 8 -9.41 -11.23 45.19
CA SER A 8 -8.01 -11.38 45.61
C SER A 8 -7.09 -10.97 44.46
N GLY A 9 -6.37 -9.87 44.69
CA GLY A 9 -5.42 -9.30 43.75
C GLY A 9 -4.15 -10.13 43.59
N GLY A 10 -3.46 -9.88 42.48
CA GLY A 10 -2.13 -10.40 42.18
C GLY A 10 -1.65 -9.76 40.89
N GLY A 11 -0.67 -8.88 41.00
CA GLY A 11 -0.24 -7.95 39.96
C GLY A 11 0.45 -8.56 38.75
N GLY A 12 0.59 -7.71 37.74
CA GLY A 12 1.36 -7.95 36.53
C GLY A 12 0.68 -7.31 35.34
N GLU A 13 0.90 -6.01 35.14
CA GLU A 13 0.72 -5.39 33.82
C GLU A 13 1.61 -6.13 32.81
N PRO A 14 1.08 -6.75 31.75
CA PRO A 14 1.80 -6.76 30.52
C PRO A 14 1.59 -5.37 29.90
N ASN A 15 2.55 -4.48 30.09
CA ASN A 15 2.78 -3.36 29.17
C ASN A 15 3.22 -3.94 27.82
N GLY A 16 2.29 -4.59 27.16
CA GLY A 16 2.35 -5.04 25.79
C GLY A 16 1.08 -4.51 25.17
N GLU A 17 1.04 -3.20 24.94
CA GLU A 17 0.10 -2.61 24.01
C GLU A 17 0.25 -3.41 22.71
N THR A 18 -0.66 -4.35 22.48
CA THR A 18 -0.85 -4.95 21.16
C THR A 18 -1.16 -3.76 20.26
N LEU A 19 -0.14 -3.22 19.61
CA LEU A 19 -0.29 -2.26 18.52
C LEU A 19 -1.33 -2.90 17.59
N GLY A 20 -2.55 -2.37 17.66
CA GLY A 20 -3.70 -2.97 16.99
C GLY A 20 -3.33 -3.24 15.55
N THR A 21 -3.68 -4.41 15.04
CA THR A 21 -3.33 -4.80 13.67
C THR A 21 -3.76 -3.66 12.74
N CYS A 22 -2.82 -3.12 11.96
CA CYS A 22 -3.08 -1.98 11.08
C CYS A 22 -4.32 -2.28 10.24
N LEU A 23 -5.25 -1.33 10.08
CA LEU A 23 -6.50 -1.53 9.31
C LEU A 23 -6.27 -2.16 7.93
N SER A 24 -5.09 -1.90 7.33
CA SER A 24 -4.65 -2.53 6.08
C SER A 24 -4.64 -4.08 6.17
N SER A 25 -4.18 -4.66 7.27
CA SER A 25 -4.15 -6.12 7.51
C SER A 25 -5.53 -6.77 7.65
N LEU A 26 -6.56 -6.00 7.97
CA LEU A 26 -7.94 -6.49 8.04
C LEU A 26 -8.58 -6.58 6.65
N ILE A 27 -8.22 -5.64 5.77
CA ILE A 27 -8.74 -5.52 4.41
C ILE A 27 -7.95 -6.40 3.44
N ASP A 28 -6.66 -6.60 3.74
CA ASP A 28 -5.71 -7.22 2.84
C ASP A 28 -4.78 -8.18 3.59
N LYS A 29 -4.79 -9.46 3.17
CA LYS A 29 -3.98 -10.53 3.76
C LYS A 29 -2.56 -10.62 3.18
N GLY A 30 -2.23 -9.82 2.18
CA GLY A 30 -0.89 -9.79 1.61
C GLY A 30 0.07 -8.90 2.39
N SER A 31 1.29 -8.75 1.86
CA SER A 31 2.32 -7.92 2.48
C SER A 31 1.95 -6.44 2.45
N VAL A 32 2.10 -5.77 3.60
CA VAL A 32 1.94 -4.31 3.76
C VAL A 32 2.86 -3.54 2.80
N GLU A 33 4.02 -4.08 2.49
CA GLU A 33 4.98 -3.44 1.59
C GLU A 33 4.45 -3.35 0.15
N SER A 34 3.97 -4.46 -0.42
CA SER A 34 3.33 -4.44 -1.74
C SER A 34 2.11 -3.51 -1.80
N HIS A 35 1.36 -3.40 -0.71
CA HIS A 35 0.23 -2.48 -0.61
C HIS A 35 0.68 -1.02 -0.67
N ARG A 36 1.75 -0.66 0.08
CA ARG A 36 2.31 0.70 0.04
C ARG A 36 2.82 1.06 -1.34
N TYR A 37 3.62 0.20 -1.97
CA TYR A 37 4.13 0.46 -3.33
C TYR A 37 3.00 0.56 -4.35
N PHE A 38 1.97 -0.27 -4.24
CA PHE A 38 0.79 -0.17 -5.08
C PHE A 38 0.13 1.20 -4.96
N LEU A 39 -0.22 1.64 -3.75
CA LEU A 39 -0.85 2.94 -3.53
C LEU A 39 0.05 4.10 -4.00
N SER A 40 1.33 4.07 -3.66
CA SER A 40 2.30 5.07 -4.11
C SER A 40 2.35 5.16 -5.63
N ARG A 41 2.35 4.01 -6.33
CA ARG A 41 2.33 3.96 -7.79
C ARG A 41 1.05 4.55 -8.38
N ILE A 42 -0.11 4.17 -7.87
CA ILE A 42 -1.39 4.69 -8.35
C ILE A 42 -1.45 6.21 -8.20
N THR A 43 -1.12 6.72 -7.02
CA THR A 43 -1.09 8.18 -6.77
C THR A 43 -0.13 8.89 -7.72
N LEU A 44 1.06 8.33 -7.97
CA LEU A 44 2.03 8.93 -8.89
C LEU A 44 1.51 8.97 -10.33
N LEU A 45 0.87 7.88 -10.79
CA LEU A 45 0.30 7.80 -12.14
C LEU A 45 -0.86 8.79 -12.32
N GLU A 46 -1.74 8.91 -11.33
CA GLU A 46 -2.80 9.93 -11.32
C GLU A 46 -2.21 11.34 -11.35
N MET A 47 -1.24 11.62 -10.48
CA MET A 47 -0.54 12.91 -10.45
C MET A 47 0.15 13.28 -11.78
N LEU A 48 0.66 12.29 -12.51
CA LEU A 48 1.30 12.50 -13.81
C LEU A 48 0.25 12.74 -14.89
N LYS A 49 -0.86 12.00 -14.86
CA LYS A 49 -2.01 12.21 -15.75
C LYS A 49 -2.57 13.63 -15.61
N ASP A 50 -2.77 14.10 -14.38
CA ASP A 50 -3.27 15.45 -14.09
C ASP A 50 -2.32 16.55 -14.60
N ARG A 51 -1.02 16.25 -14.69
CA ARG A 51 0.01 17.14 -15.24
C ARG A 51 0.15 17.08 -16.76
N GLY A 52 -0.71 16.34 -17.47
CA GLY A 52 -0.68 16.24 -18.93
C GLY A 52 0.31 15.19 -19.48
N TYR A 53 0.75 14.23 -18.66
CA TYR A 53 1.51 13.08 -19.15
C TYR A 53 0.59 12.01 -19.72
N SER A 54 1.12 11.28 -20.71
CA SER A 54 0.43 10.13 -21.30
C SER A 54 0.51 8.94 -20.35
N VAL A 55 -0.55 8.77 -19.57
CA VAL A 55 -0.71 7.66 -18.62
C VAL A 55 -1.89 6.79 -19.08
N PRO A 56 -1.67 5.51 -19.41
CA PRO A 56 -2.74 4.60 -19.77
C PRO A 56 -3.72 4.40 -18.61
N SER A 57 -5.03 4.43 -18.90
CA SER A 57 -6.05 4.12 -17.88
C SER A 57 -5.92 2.71 -17.32
N SER A 58 -5.35 1.77 -18.09
CA SER A 58 -5.05 0.41 -17.62
C SER A 58 -4.07 0.38 -16.45
N ASP A 59 -3.13 1.32 -16.40
CA ASP A 59 -2.10 1.36 -15.36
C ASP A 59 -2.65 1.94 -14.06
N ILE A 60 -3.61 2.87 -14.16
CA ILE A 60 -4.32 3.45 -13.00
C ILE A 60 -5.37 2.46 -12.46
N ASN A 61 -6.05 1.73 -13.34
CA ASN A 61 -7.08 0.77 -12.97
C ASN A 61 -6.53 -0.61 -12.58
N LEU A 62 -5.21 -0.76 -12.48
CA LEU A 62 -4.58 -2.01 -12.06
C LEU A 62 -5.04 -2.37 -10.64
N SER A 63 -5.50 -3.60 -10.45
CA SER A 63 -5.90 -4.06 -9.11
C SER A 63 -4.67 -4.39 -8.25
N LEU A 64 -4.78 -4.28 -6.92
CA LEU A 64 -3.72 -4.71 -6.00
C LEU A 64 -3.37 -6.20 -6.17
N HIS A 65 -4.36 -7.03 -6.52
CA HIS A 65 -4.14 -8.44 -6.81
C HIS A 65 -3.22 -8.61 -8.01
N ASP A 66 -3.52 -7.93 -9.12
CA ASP A 66 -2.74 -8.06 -10.36
C ASP A 66 -1.35 -7.44 -10.20
N PHE A 67 -1.24 -6.33 -9.47
CA PHE A 67 0.04 -5.76 -9.08
C PHE A 67 0.93 -6.79 -8.40
N ARG A 68 0.39 -7.58 -7.48
CA ARG A 68 1.14 -8.64 -6.79
C ARG A 68 1.46 -9.85 -7.67
N GLN A 69 0.62 -10.16 -8.65
CA GLN A 69 0.94 -11.19 -9.64
C GLN A 69 2.16 -10.78 -10.50
N ILE A 70 2.28 -9.48 -10.81
CA ILE A 70 3.36 -8.94 -11.65
C ILE A 70 4.66 -8.73 -10.84
N TYR A 71 4.56 -8.08 -9.69
CA TYR A 71 5.71 -7.60 -8.90
C TYR A 71 6.00 -8.42 -7.63
N GLY A 72 5.06 -9.26 -7.20
CA GLY A 72 5.19 -10.07 -5.99
C GLY A 72 4.68 -9.39 -4.71
N GLN A 73 4.73 -10.13 -3.60
CA GLN A 73 4.37 -9.64 -2.26
C GLN A 73 5.45 -8.73 -1.66
N ILE A 74 6.71 -8.92 -2.07
CA ILE A 74 7.85 -8.08 -1.70
C ILE A 74 8.41 -7.57 -3.03
N PRO A 75 7.90 -6.43 -3.54
CA PRO A 75 8.29 -5.93 -4.84
C PRO A 75 9.76 -5.52 -4.88
N ASP A 76 10.42 -5.84 -5.97
CA ASP A 76 11.74 -5.28 -6.28
C ASP A 76 11.57 -3.86 -6.85
N VAL A 77 12.15 -2.89 -6.16
CA VAL A 77 12.14 -1.45 -6.49
C VAL A 77 12.61 -1.20 -7.93
N ASP A 78 13.64 -1.92 -8.38
CA ASP A 78 14.16 -1.73 -9.74
C ASP A 78 13.15 -2.15 -10.81
N ARG A 79 12.29 -3.13 -10.48
CA ARG A 79 11.21 -3.60 -11.36
C ARG A 79 9.99 -2.69 -11.34
N LEU A 80 9.83 -1.83 -10.32
CA LEU A 80 8.73 -0.87 -10.24
C LEU A 80 8.93 0.36 -11.12
N ARG A 81 10.15 0.56 -11.64
CA ARG A 81 10.50 1.67 -12.51
C ARG A 81 9.56 1.76 -13.72
N PHE A 82 9.13 2.98 -14.02
CA PHE A 82 8.36 3.27 -15.22
C PHE A 82 8.77 4.62 -15.83
N SER A 83 8.42 4.81 -17.10
CA SER A 83 8.63 6.08 -17.80
C SER A 83 7.37 6.54 -18.48
N VAL A 84 7.06 7.83 -18.34
CA VAL A 84 5.93 8.46 -19.02
C VAL A 84 6.41 9.67 -19.81
N THR A 85 5.72 9.94 -20.91
CA THR A 85 6.04 11.04 -21.82
C THR A 85 4.90 12.05 -21.82
N HIS A 86 5.21 13.34 -21.93
CA HIS A 86 4.21 14.39 -21.99
C HIS A 86 3.37 14.29 -23.28
N LEU A 87 2.06 14.53 -23.20
CA LEU A 87 1.13 14.35 -24.34
C LEU A 87 1.49 15.23 -25.55
N SER A 88 1.84 16.49 -25.31
CA SER A 88 2.12 17.47 -26.37
C SER A 88 3.59 17.57 -26.77
N ASP A 89 4.50 16.99 -25.97
CA ASP A 89 5.94 17.19 -26.14
C ASP A 89 6.68 15.88 -25.83
N PRO A 90 6.97 15.06 -26.86
CA PRO A 90 7.63 13.77 -26.67
C PRO A 90 9.04 13.84 -26.08
N SER A 91 9.67 15.02 -26.11
CA SER A 91 11.00 15.22 -25.52
C SER A 91 10.95 15.32 -24.00
N LYS A 92 9.80 15.71 -23.43
CA LYS A 92 9.56 15.78 -21.99
C LYS A 92 9.14 14.40 -21.48
N ARG A 93 10.15 13.62 -21.07
CA ARG A 93 9.98 12.30 -20.48
C ARG A 93 10.41 12.31 -19.02
N VAL A 94 9.58 11.73 -18.16
CA VAL A 94 9.89 11.48 -16.75
C VAL A 94 10.17 10.00 -16.56
N ILE A 95 11.23 9.69 -15.85
CA ILE A 95 11.56 8.34 -15.38
C ILE A 95 11.43 8.36 -13.86
N ASN A 96 10.66 7.45 -13.30
CA ASN A 96 10.42 7.38 -11.87
C ASN A 96 10.95 6.06 -11.29
N TYR A 97 11.55 6.16 -10.09
CA TYR A 97 12.03 5.06 -9.26
C TYR A 97 11.25 5.12 -7.94
N LEU A 98 10.61 4.02 -7.55
CA LEU A 98 9.75 3.90 -6.37
C LEU A 98 10.41 3.07 -5.29
#